data_AF-A0A355IPY7-F1
#
_entry.id   AF-A0A355IPY7-F1
#
_cell.length_a   1.000
_cell.length_b   1.000
_cell.length_c   1.000
_cell.angle_alpha   90.00
_cell.angle_beta   90.00
_cell.angle_gamma   90.00
#
_symmetry.space_group_name_H-M   'P 1'
#
loop_
_entity.id
_entity.type
_entity.pdbx_description
1 polymer ?
#
loop_
_entity_poly.entity_id
_entity_poly.type
_entity_poly.pdbx_seq_one_letter_code
_entity_poly.pdbx_strand_id
1 'polypeptide(L)'
;MSWSYKKTDRTEVHMNFVAPEGADLLNREVLFPLAQVQAPDYAATIAATIKQMQNFIQPAELTGNATLNLTINAQVTAGARLHLKLSADATARTLTLGTGFDAAAENIVVPANTTLFAAFEYDGTSFLPCSFDEVELGALAARMTAVEADIVALEGSEVLSPAYGATLAVTIEKKETFLQPAELTGNATINLTIGEAVPVGAKLHLKLDADATDRTVTLGTGFDAGLASIVVAATKVAFVTFTYNGTAFVPAYSVPATA
;
A
#
# COMPACT_ATOMS: atom_id res chain seq x y z
N MET A 1 27.99 -25.18 34.13
CA MET A 1 28.90 -24.36 34.97
C MET A 1 28.09 -23.18 35.49
N SER A 2 28.13 -22.87 36.79
CA SER A 2 27.37 -21.75 37.36
C SER A 2 28.30 -20.58 37.64
N TRP A 3 28.05 -19.43 37.01
CA TRP A 3 28.70 -18.18 37.41
C TRP A 3 27.74 -17.42 38.31
N SER A 4 28.26 -16.88 39.40
CA SER A 4 27.52 -15.99 40.29
C SER A 4 28.27 -14.70 40.46
N TYR A 5 27.54 -13.59 40.45
CA TYR A 5 28.08 -12.30 40.83
C TYR A 5 27.09 -11.57 41.73
N LYS A 6 27.63 -10.74 42.63
CA LYS A 6 26.84 -9.90 43.53
C LYS A 6 26.57 -8.57 42.85
N LYS A 7 25.30 -8.20 42.79
CA LYS A 7 24.88 -6.84 42.46
C LYS A 7 25.26 -5.88 43.60
N THR A 8 25.22 -4.57 43.33
CA THR A 8 25.54 -3.51 44.29
C THR A 8 24.63 -3.53 45.53
N ASP A 9 23.43 -4.09 45.40
CA ASP A 9 22.45 -4.30 46.49
C ASP A 9 22.68 -5.60 47.30
N ARG A 10 23.79 -6.32 47.03
CA ARG A 10 24.16 -7.61 47.64
C ARG A 10 23.26 -8.78 47.29
N THR A 11 22.36 -8.64 46.31
CA THR A 11 21.64 -9.79 45.75
C THR A 11 22.57 -10.61 44.84
N GLU A 12 22.50 -11.93 44.95
CA GLU A 12 23.26 -12.86 44.10
C GLU A 12 22.46 -13.16 42.83
N VAL A 13 23.08 -12.93 41.68
CA VAL A 13 22.54 -13.39 40.39
C VAL A 13 23.30 -14.64 39.99
N HIS A 14 22.55 -15.73 39.81
CA HIS A 14 23.08 -16.99 39.32
C HIS A 14 22.80 -17.12 37.82
N MET A 15 23.85 -17.34 37.03
CA MET A 15 23.73 -17.71 35.62
C MET A 15 24.15 -19.17 35.47
N ASN A 16 23.17 -20.02 35.18
CA ASN A 16 23.42 -21.43 34.87
C ASN A 16 23.70 -21.57 33.37
N PHE A 17 24.97 -21.77 33.03
CA PHE A 17 25.36 -22.15 31.67
C PHE A 17 25.20 -23.66 31.53
N VAL A 18 24.22 -24.06 30.72
CA VAL A 18 24.02 -25.45 30.27
C VAL A 18 24.83 -25.62 28.99
N ALA A 19 25.68 -26.66 28.96
CA ALA A 19 26.41 -26.97 27.74
C ALA A 19 25.43 -27.43 26.65
N PRO A 20 25.62 -27.03 25.39
CA PRO A 20 24.84 -27.58 24.29
C PRO A 20 25.07 -29.09 24.20
N GLU A 21 24.02 -29.84 23.92
CA GLU A 21 24.13 -31.30 23.76
C GLU A 21 25.09 -31.65 22.60
N GLY A 22 26.14 -32.44 22.89
CA GLY A 22 27.19 -32.83 21.94
C GLY A 22 28.50 -32.04 22.02
N ALA A 23 28.65 -31.15 23.01
CA ALA A 23 29.88 -30.37 23.24
C ALA A 23 31.00 -31.15 23.98
N ASP A 24 30.85 -32.47 24.13
CA ASP A 24 31.57 -33.32 25.10
C ASP A 24 33.10 -33.41 24.88
N LEU A 25 33.64 -32.84 23.80
CA LEU A 25 35.05 -32.98 23.40
C LEU A 25 35.82 -31.66 23.24
N LEU A 26 35.24 -30.51 23.56
CA LEU A 26 35.95 -29.23 23.45
C LEU A 26 36.38 -28.75 24.84
N ASN A 27 37.66 -28.41 24.96
CA ASN A 27 38.28 -27.84 26.14
C ASN A 27 37.39 -26.75 26.78
N ARG A 28 37.53 -26.57 28.10
CA ARG A 28 36.76 -25.66 29.01
C ARG A 28 36.72 -24.18 28.56
N GLU A 29 36.19 -23.92 27.38
CA GLU A 29 36.00 -22.62 26.74
C GLU A 29 34.51 -22.33 26.70
N VAL A 30 34.16 -21.06 26.88
CA VAL A 30 32.79 -20.59 26.73
C VAL A 30 32.49 -20.54 25.23
N LEU A 31 31.88 -21.60 24.70
CA LEU A 31 31.28 -21.54 23.37
C LEU A 31 30.06 -20.62 23.43
N PHE A 32 30.15 -19.46 22.77
CA PHE A 32 28.99 -18.63 22.46
C PHE A 32 27.98 -19.41 21.61
N PRO A 33 26.69 -19.05 21.59
CA PRO A 33 25.71 -19.73 20.74
C PRO A 33 26.18 -19.75 19.29
N LEU A 34 26.64 -20.91 18.82
CA LEU A 34 27.06 -21.08 17.43
C LEU A 34 25.82 -21.45 16.63
N ALA A 35 25.67 -20.80 15.48
CA ALA A 35 24.70 -21.23 14.50
C ALA A 35 24.98 -22.69 14.10
N GLN A 36 23.96 -23.55 14.15
CA GLN A 36 24.05 -24.91 13.65
C GLN A 36 23.84 -24.91 12.14
N VAL A 37 24.76 -25.49 11.37
CA VAL A 37 24.59 -25.70 9.93
C VAL A 37 24.38 -27.18 9.66
N GLN A 38 23.33 -27.53 8.92
CA GLN A 38 23.00 -28.89 8.51
C GLN A 38 22.87 -28.93 6.99
N ALA A 39 23.62 -29.82 6.34
CA ALA A 39 23.58 -30.01 4.90
C ALA A 39 23.21 -31.46 4.55
N PRO A 40 21.95 -31.88 4.79
CA PRO A 40 21.54 -33.26 4.51
C PRO A 40 21.51 -33.54 3.00
N ASP A 41 21.79 -34.78 2.61
CA ASP A 41 21.56 -35.23 1.24
C ASP A 41 20.07 -35.16 0.88
N TYR A 42 19.79 -35.06 -0.41
CA TYR A 42 18.42 -35.11 -0.90
C TYR A 42 17.79 -36.46 -0.59
N ALA A 43 16.58 -36.42 -0.04
CA ALA A 43 15.69 -37.57 0.13
C ALA A 43 14.24 -37.09 0.02
N ALA A 44 13.32 -37.99 -0.34
CA ALA A 44 11.88 -37.68 -0.33
C ALA A 44 11.38 -37.29 1.08
N THR A 45 12.09 -37.75 2.12
CA THR A 45 11.89 -37.32 3.50
C THR A 45 13.24 -36.94 4.10
N ILE A 46 13.38 -35.66 4.43
CA ILE A 46 14.57 -35.09 5.06
C ILE A 46 14.26 -34.92 6.54
N ALA A 47 15.16 -35.38 7.40
CA ALA A 47 15.06 -35.18 8.84
C ALA A 47 16.19 -34.25 9.31
N ALA A 48 15.86 -33.30 10.17
CA ALA A 48 16.83 -32.38 10.78
C ALA A 48 16.59 -32.27 12.28
N THR A 49 17.67 -32.14 13.06
CA THR A 49 17.58 -31.98 14.52
C THR A 49 17.98 -30.57 14.90
N ILE A 50 17.08 -29.85 15.57
CA ILE A 50 17.29 -28.46 15.99
C ILE A 50 17.81 -28.46 17.43
N LYS A 51 19.08 -28.09 17.63
CA LYS A 51 19.69 -28.04 18.97
C LYS A 51 20.09 -26.63 19.42
N GLN A 52 20.08 -25.65 18.51
CA GLN A 52 20.56 -24.29 18.77
C GLN A 52 19.47 -23.25 18.56
N MET A 53 19.70 -22.02 19.03
CA MET A 53 18.82 -20.88 18.78
C MET A 53 18.90 -20.32 17.36
N GLN A 54 19.96 -20.65 16.61
CA GLN A 54 20.10 -20.31 15.20
C GLN A 54 20.49 -21.55 14.41
N ASN A 55 19.72 -21.87 13.38
CA ASN A 55 19.91 -23.07 12.58
C ASN A 55 19.84 -22.72 11.10
N PHE A 56 20.72 -23.29 10.30
CA PHE A 56 20.75 -23.18 8.85
C PHE A 56 20.64 -24.60 8.29
N ILE A 57 19.54 -24.88 7.59
CA ILE A 57 19.35 -26.15 6.89
C ILE A 57 19.48 -25.89 5.39
N GLN A 58 20.41 -26.59 4.76
CA GLN A 58 20.65 -26.52 3.32
C GLN A 58 20.75 -27.93 2.76
N PRO A 59 19.62 -28.57 2.40
CA PRO A 59 19.65 -29.84 1.72
C PRO A 59 20.41 -29.75 0.39
N ALA A 60 20.91 -30.88 -0.10
CA ALA A 60 21.36 -30.98 -1.49
C ALA A 60 20.24 -30.60 -2.47
N GLU A 61 20.60 -30.31 -3.72
CA GLU A 61 19.64 -29.92 -4.76
C GLU A 61 18.45 -30.88 -4.82
N LEU A 62 17.25 -30.31 -4.79
CA LEU A 62 16.01 -31.06 -4.82
C LEU A 62 15.81 -31.63 -6.23
N THR A 63 15.97 -32.95 -6.35
CA THR A 63 15.70 -33.70 -7.59
C THR A 63 14.27 -34.23 -7.67
N GLY A 64 13.46 -33.94 -6.65
CA GLY A 64 12.06 -34.32 -6.51
C GLY A 64 11.39 -33.55 -5.38
N ASN A 65 10.09 -33.77 -5.20
CA ASN A 65 9.38 -33.22 -4.04
C ASN A 65 9.89 -33.91 -2.77
N ALA A 66 10.02 -33.14 -1.69
CA ALA A 66 10.54 -33.63 -0.42
C ALA A 66 9.67 -33.16 0.74
N THR A 67 9.74 -33.86 1.87
CA THR A 67 9.15 -33.44 3.14
C THR A 67 10.25 -33.20 4.16
N LEU A 68 10.24 -32.04 4.83
CA LEU A 68 11.19 -31.73 5.91
C LEU A 68 10.54 -31.94 7.28
N ASN A 69 11.11 -32.86 8.06
CA ASN A 69 10.70 -33.13 9.45
C ASN A 69 11.78 -32.64 10.42
N LEU A 70 11.35 -31.93 11.46
CA LEU A 70 12.23 -31.41 12.50
C LEU A 70 12.03 -32.19 13.80
N THR A 71 13.15 -32.54 14.45
CA THR A 71 13.18 -32.96 15.85
C THR A 71 13.77 -31.82 16.68
N ILE A 72 12.95 -31.21 17.54
CA ILE A 72 13.31 -30.01 18.30
C ILE A 72 13.81 -30.43 19.68
N ASN A 73 15.03 -30.02 20.05
CA ASN A 73 15.60 -30.33 21.36
C ASN A 73 14.91 -29.50 22.45
N ALA A 74 14.75 -30.07 23.64
CA ALA A 74 14.13 -29.40 24.79
C ALA A 74 14.89 -28.14 25.27
N GLN A 75 16.15 -27.95 24.85
CA GLN A 75 16.94 -26.75 25.13
C GLN A 75 16.58 -25.56 24.20
N VAL A 76 15.84 -25.78 23.11
CA VAL A 76 15.43 -24.73 22.19
C VAL A 76 14.25 -23.95 22.79
N THR A 77 14.42 -22.64 22.92
CA THR A 77 13.39 -21.75 23.47
C THR A 77 12.71 -20.94 22.38
N ALA A 78 11.53 -20.39 22.68
CA ALA A 78 10.83 -19.48 21.80
C ALA A 78 11.74 -18.31 21.32
N GLY A 79 11.56 -17.88 20.07
CA GLY A 79 12.43 -16.94 19.37
C GLY A 79 13.63 -17.58 18.68
N ALA A 80 13.78 -18.91 18.73
CA ALA A 80 14.80 -19.60 17.94
C ALA A 80 14.53 -19.44 16.43
N ARG A 81 15.58 -19.22 15.65
CA ARG A 81 15.49 -18.98 14.21
C ARG A 81 15.99 -20.18 13.42
N LEU A 82 15.22 -20.52 12.40
CA LEU A 82 15.58 -21.49 11.39
C LEU A 82 15.62 -20.80 10.02
N HIS A 83 16.77 -20.89 9.36
CA HIS A 83 16.99 -20.43 8.00
C HIS A 83 17.10 -21.65 7.10
N LEU A 84 16.34 -21.63 6.01
CA LEU A 84 16.27 -22.72 5.05
C LEU A 84 16.76 -22.20 3.70
N LYS A 85 17.71 -22.91 3.10
CA LYS A 85 18.16 -22.66 1.72
C LYS A 85 17.83 -23.88 0.88
N LEU A 86 17.01 -23.69 -0.14
CA LEU A 86 16.55 -24.75 -1.02
C LEU A 86 16.95 -24.43 -2.45
N SER A 87 17.51 -25.40 -3.16
CA SER A 87 17.81 -25.30 -4.59
C SER A 87 17.01 -26.37 -5.33
N ALA A 88 16.39 -26.01 -6.45
CA ALA A 88 15.64 -26.95 -7.29
C ALA A 88 16.37 -27.18 -8.62
N ASP A 89 16.24 -28.40 -9.13
CA ASP A 89 16.74 -28.81 -10.43
C ASP A 89 15.95 -28.16 -11.59
N ALA A 90 16.01 -28.76 -12.77
CA ALA A 90 15.31 -28.27 -13.97
C ALA A 90 13.78 -28.23 -13.85
N THR A 91 13.18 -28.72 -12.76
CA THR A 91 11.73 -28.69 -12.51
C THR A 91 11.42 -27.96 -11.20
N ALA A 92 10.27 -27.28 -11.12
CA ALA A 92 9.82 -26.72 -9.86
C ALA A 92 9.58 -27.84 -8.83
N ARG A 93 10.11 -27.67 -7.61
CA ARG A 93 10.02 -28.67 -6.53
C ARG A 93 9.24 -28.11 -5.36
N THR A 94 8.36 -28.92 -4.81
CA THR A 94 7.64 -28.59 -3.58
C THR A 94 8.34 -29.25 -2.40
N LEU A 95 8.68 -28.44 -1.39
CA LEU A 95 9.05 -28.91 -0.07
C LEU A 95 7.84 -28.80 0.85
N THR A 96 7.35 -29.95 1.29
CA THR A 96 6.30 -30.05 2.30
C THR A 96 6.89 -29.82 3.68
N LEU A 97 6.30 -28.90 4.45
CA LEU A 97 6.67 -28.66 5.84
C LEU A 97 6.00 -29.73 6.72
N GLY A 98 6.82 -30.62 7.30
CA GLY A 98 6.35 -31.75 8.09
C GLY A 98 6.32 -31.44 9.58
N THR A 99 6.67 -32.45 10.39
CA THR A 99 6.71 -32.33 11.85
C THR A 99 7.65 -31.21 12.33
N GLY A 100 7.24 -30.49 13.37
CA GLY A 100 7.99 -29.38 13.97
C GLY A 100 7.78 -28.01 13.30
N PHE A 101 7.04 -27.94 12.20
CA PHE A 101 6.47 -26.71 11.66
C PHE A 101 5.02 -26.53 12.10
N ASP A 102 4.51 -25.30 12.03
CA ASP A 102 3.09 -25.03 12.25
C ASP A 102 2.24 -25.73 11.17
N ALA A 103 1.11 -26.32 11.58
CA ALA A 103 0.27 -27.13 10.70
C ALA A 103 -0.49 -26.29 9.66
N ALA A 104 -0.63 -24.98 9.87
CA ALA A 104 -1.21 -24.05 8.90
C ALA A 104 -0.15 -23.44 7.97
N ALA A 105 1.14 -23.68 8.20
CA ALA A 105 2.20 -23.20 7.32
C ALA A 105 2.08 -23.82 5.92
N GLU A 106 2.09 -22.97 4.89
CA GLU A 106 2.02 -23.42 3.51
C GLU A 106 3.31 -24.11 3.06
N ASN A 107 3.17 -25.07 2.14
CA ASN A 107 4.32 -25.74 1.53
C ASN A 107 5.14 -24.75 0.68
N ILE A 108 6.46 -24.94 0.65
CA ILE A 108 7.35 -24.08 -0.11
C ILE A 108 7.48 -24.62 -1.54
N VAL A 109 7.16 -23.79 -2.52
CA VAL A 109 7.42 -24.09 -3.95
C VAL A 109 8.71 -23.38 -4.36
N VAL A 110 9.71 -24.17 -4.76
CA VAL A 110 10.99 -23.68 -5.28
C VAL A 110 10.94 -23.73 -6.81
N PRO A 111 11.02 -22.58 -7.52
CA PRO A 111 11.00 -22.55 -8.98
C PRO A 111 12.19 -23.30 -9.61
N ALA A 112 12.00 -23.81 -10.82
CA ALA A 112 13.03 -24.55 -11.56
C ALA A 112 14.32 -23.74 -11.74
N ASN A 113 15.48 -24.37 -11.52
CA ASN A 113 16.82 -23.79 -11.63
C ASN A 113 17.05 -22.58 -10.71
N THR A 114 16.31 -22.48 -9.61
CA THR A 114 16.45 -21.37 -8.65
C THR A 114 16.84 -21.86 -7.26
N THR A 115 17.32 -20.92 -6.46
CA THR A 115 17.52 -21.10 -5.01
C THR A 115 16.61 -20.15 -4.26
N LEU A 116 15.83 -20.68 -3.32
CA LEU A 116 14.94 -19.92 -2.45
C LEU A 116 15.46 -19.97 -1.01
N PHE A 117 15.29 -18.85 -0.30
CA PHE A 117 15.57 -18.74 1.12
C PHE A 117 14.28 -18.52 1.88
N ALA A 118 14.06 -19.30 2.94
CA ALA A 118 12.95 -19.14 3.86
C ALA A 118 13.47 -18.99 5.29
N ALA A 119 12.73 -18.26 6.12
CA ALA A 119 13.05 -18.08 7.53
C ALA A 119 11.83 -18.41 8.38
N PHE A 120 12.08 -19.04 9.52
CA PHE A 120 11.07 -19.45 10.48
C PHE A 120 11.51 -19.06 11.89
N GLU A 121 10.53 -18.77 12.74
CA GLU A 121 10.73 -18.50 14.16
C GLU A 121 9.95 -19.50 15.02
N TYR A 122 10.59 -20.02 16.05
CA TYR A 122 9.99 -20.98 16.98
C TYR A 122 9.14 -20.25 18.01
N ASP A 123 7.86 -20.59 18.16
CA ASP A 123 6.98 -20.00 19.18
C ASP A 123 7.06 -20.70 20.56
N GLY A 124 7.84 -21.77 20.67
CA GLY A 124 7.87 -22.65 21.85
C GLY A 124 7.13 -23.98 21.65
N THR A 125 6.42 -24.15 20.54
CA THR A 125 5.73 -25.38 20.14
C THR A 125 6.17 -25.84 18.75
N SER A 126 6.17 -24.95 17.76
CA SER A 126 6.51 -25.23 16.36
C SER A 126 7.19 -24.03 15.69
N PHE A 127 7.84 -24.27 14.54
CA PHE A 127 8.40 -23.20 13.71
C PHE A 127 7.31 -22.60 12.82
N LEU A 128 7.05 -21.30 12.99
CA LEU A 128 6.16 -20.53 12.14
C LEU A 128 6.95 -19.80 11.05
N PRO A 129 6.38 -19.62 9.85
CA PRO A 129 6.99 -18.76 8.84
C PRO A 129 7.22 -17.37 9.44
N CYS A 130 8.38 -16.78 9.19
CA CYS A 130 8.53 -15.34 9.41
C CYS A 130 7.64 -14.62 8.38
N SER A 131 6.38 -14.37 8.72
CA SER A 131 5.51 -13.54 7.90
C SER A 131 6.01 -12.10 7.92
N PHE A 132 5.92 -11.43 6.77
CA PHE A 132 5.73 -9.98 6.82
C PHE A 132 4.35 -9.75 7.42
N ASP A 133 4.25 -8.83 8.38
CA ASP A 133 3.05 -8.60 9.18
C ASP A 133 1.84 -8.36 8.25
N GLU A 134 0.92 -9.34 8.16
CA GLU A 134 -0.22 -9.30 7.22
C GLU A 134 -1.12 -8.07 7.46
N VAL A 135 -1.08 -7.54 8.69
CA VAL A 135 -1.72 -6.29 9.10
C VAL A 135 -1.21 -5.09 8.29
N GLU A 136 0.09 -5.02 8.03
CA GLU A 136 0.68 -3.90 7.26
C GLU A 136 0.37 -4.00 5.77
N LEU A 137 0.30 -5.23 5.22
CA LEU A 137 -0.05 -5.44 3.82
C LEU A 137 -1.53 -5.10 3.54
N GLY A 138 -2.43 -5.45 4.45
CA GLY A 138 -3.84 -5.05 4.37
C GLY A 138 -4.04 -3.54 4.46
N ALA A 139 -3.29 -2.87 5.35
CA ALA A 139 -3.31 -1.41 5.47
C ALA A 139 -2.77 -0.72 4.21
N LEU A 140 -1.73 -1.27 3.58
CA LEU A 140 -1.18 -0.74 2.34
C LEU A 140 -2.19 -0.88 1.17
N ALA A 141 -2.83 -2.04 1.04
CA ALA A 141 -3.86 -2.27 0.02
C ALA A 141 -5.03 -1.27 0.17
N ALA A 142 -5.52 -1.06 1.40
CA ALA A 142 -6.57 -0.07 1.66
C ALA A 142 -6.15 1.37 1.30
N ARG A 143 -4.89 1.73 1.58
CA ARG A 143 -4.34 3.04 1.19
C ARG A 143 -4.22 3.18 -0.32
N MET A 144 -3.83 2.13 -1.04
CA MET A 144 -3.76 2.16 -2.51
C MET A 144 -5.14 2.38 -3.13
N THR A 145 -6.17 1.66 -2.65
CA THR A 145 -7.54 1.86 -3.12
C THR A 145 -8.07 3.27 -2.83
N ALA A 146 -7.73 3.85 -1.67
CA ALA A 146 -8.09 5.23 -1.36
C ALA A 146 -7.41 6.23 -2.31
N VAL A 147 -6.13 6.03 -2.60
CA VAL A 147 -5.38 6.87 -3.55
C VAL A 147 -5.96 6.76 -4.97
N GLU A 148 -6.34 5.57 -5.41
CA GLU A 148 -7.00 5.38 -6.71
C GLU A 148 -8.32 6.15 -6.82
N ALA A 149 -9.14 6.14 -5.75
CA ALA A 149 -10.37 6.90 -5.71
C ALA A 149 -10.14 8.43 -5.77
N ASP A 150 -9.13 8.92 -5.04
CA ASP A 150 -8.75 10.34 -5.06
C ASP A 150 -8.22 10.76 -6.45
N ILE A 151 -7.44 9.92 -7.12
CA ILE A 151 -6.95 10.17 -8.47
C ILE A 151 -8.11 10.29 -9.46
N VAL A 152 -9.07 9.36 -9.42
CA VAL A 152 -10.26 9.40 -10.30
C VAL A 152 -11.09 10.67 -10.08
N ALA A 153 -11.21 11.14 -8.83
CA ALA A 153 -11.91 12.38 -8.53
C ALA A 153 -11.19 13.61 -9.12
N LEU A 154 -9.85 13.65 -9.04
CA LEU A 154 -9.03 14.73 -9.59
C LEU A 154 -9.03 14.74 -11.13
N GLU A 155 -8.97 13.57 -11.78
CA GLU A 155 -9.00 13.46 -13.24
C GLU A 155 -10.34 13.91 -13.87
N GLY A 156 -11.42 13.85 -13.08
CA GLY A 156 -12.77 14.27 -13.45
C GLY A 156 -13.06 15.77 -13.29
N SER A 157 -12.13 16.53 -12.69
CA SER A 157 -12.28 17.96 -12.43
C SER A 157 -11.30 18.80 -13.27
N GLU A 158 -11.72 19.99 -13.70
CA GLU A 158 -10.83 20.99 -14.30
C GLU A 158 -11.09 22.40 -13.75
N VAL A 159 -10.06 23.25 -13.79
CA VAL A 159 -10.14 24.66 -13.41
C VAL A 159 -9.66 25.51 -14.58
N LEU A 160 -10.52 26.40 -15.08
CA LEU A 160 -10.28 27.26 -16.22
C LEU A 160 -10.25 28.71 -15.75
N SER A 161 -9.13 29.41 -15.98
CA SER A 161 -8.92 30.79 -15.51
C SER A 161 -8.55 31.74 -16.65
N PRO A 162 -9.46 32.00 -17.61
CA PRO A 162 -9.15 32.84 -18.75
C PRO A 162 -8.92 34.29 -18.32
N ALA A 163 -8.00 34.98 -19.01
CA ALA A 163 -7.85 36.43 -18.87
C ALA A 163 -9.14 37.15 -19.30
N TYR A 164 -9.38 38.35 -18.77
CA TYR A 164 -10.55 39.14 -19.17
C TYR A 164 -10.52 39.43 -20.68
N GLY A 165 -11.68 39.29 -21.30
CA GLY A 165 -11.97 39.73 -22.66
C GLY A 165 -13.47 40.00 -22.79
N ALA A 166 -13.84 40.95 -23.66
CA ALA A 166 -15.25 41.23 -23.94
C ALA A 166 -15.99 40.00 -24.51
N THR A 167 -15.25 39.08 -25.13
CA THR A 167 -15.73 37.75 -25.55
C THR A 167 -14.74 36.70 -25.06
N LEU A 168 -15.24 35.75 -24.27
CA LEU A 168 -14.52 34.60 -23.75
C LEU A 168 -15.00 33.36 -24.48
N ALA A 169 -14.08 32.67 -25.16
CA ALA A 169 -14.33 31.35 -25.74
C ALA A 169 -13.63 30.30 -24.88
N VAL A 170 -14.39 29.36 -24.33
CA VAL A 170 -13.91 28.40 -23.33
C VAL A 170 -14.31 26.99 -23.74
N THR A 171 -13.38 26.05 -23.73
CA THR A 171 -13.68 24.64 -23.95
C THR A 171 -13.87 23.94 -22.60
N ILE A 172 -14.94 23.16 -22.48
CA ILE A 172 -15.26 22.34 -21.31
C ILE A 172 -14.96 20.89 -21.68
N GLU A 173 -14.02 20.24 -20.99
CA GLU A 173 -13.56 18.89 -21.31
C GLU A 173 -13.83 17.88 -20.20
N LYS A 174 -14.12 18.34 -18.97
CA LYS A 174 -14.28 17.48 -17.80
C LYS A 174 -15.70 17.50 -17.23
N LYS A 175 -15.96 16.55 -16.33
CA LYS A 175 -17.27 16.36 -15.69
C LYS A 175 -17.58 17.47 -14.68
N GLU A 176 -16.56 17.99 -14.00
CA GLU A 176 -16.72 19.08 -13.04
C GLU A 176 -15.73 20.20 -13.37
N THR A 177 -16.26 21.31 -13.86
CA THR A 177 -15.45 22.42 -14.38
C THR A 177 -15.66 23.67 -13.54
N PHE A 178 -14.57 24.24 -13.03
CA PHE A 178 -14.57 25.53 -12.36
C PHE A 178 -14.06 26.59 -13.32
N LEU A 179 -14.97 27.41 -13.85
CA LEU A 179 -14.64 28.54 -14.72
C LEU A 179 -14.57 29.83 -13.90
N GLN A 180 -13.37 30.41 -13.85
CA GLN A 180 -13.07 31.64 -13.10
C GLN A 180 -12.28 32.63 -13.97
N PRO A 181 -12.96 33.42 -14.83
CA PRO A 181 -12.31 34.49 -15.56
C PRO A 181 -11.64 35.50 -14.60
N ALA A 182 -10.60 36.19 -15.07
CA ALA A 182 -10.06 37.35 -14.35
C ALA A 182 -11.12 38.43 -14.13
N GLU A 183 -10.87 39.34 -13.18
CA GLU A 183 -11.78 40.44 -12.81
C GLU A 183 -12.36 41.13 -14.05
N LEU A 184 -13.68 41.27 -14.05
CA LEU A 184 -14.44 41.86 -15.15
C LEU A 184 -14.25 43.38 -15.14
N THR A 185 -13.40 43.86 -16.04
CA THR A 185 -13.17 45.31 -16.26
C THR A 185 -14.16 45.93 -17.25
N GLY A 186 -15.10 45.12 -17.76
CA GLY A 186 -16.14 45.49 -18.72
C GLY A 186 -17.20 44.39 -18.81
N ASN A 187 -18.26 44.66 -19.59
CA ASN A 187 -19.24 43.62 -19.91
C ASN A 187 -18.58 42.52 -20.75
N ALA A 188 -18.97 41.27 -20.51
CA ALA A 188 -18.36 40.11 -21.16
C ALA A 188 -19.43 39.19 -21.75
N THR A 189 -19.06 38.44 -22.78
CA THR A 189 -19.86 37.34 -23.33
C THR A 189 -19.08 36.04 -23.16
N ILE A 190 -19.70 35.00 -22.60
CA ILE A 190 -19.06 33.68 -22.46
C ILE A 190 -19.69 32.70 -23.46
N ASN A 191 -18.85 32.15 -24.33
CA ASN A 191 -19.20 31.08 -25.25
C ASN A 191 -18.46 29.81 -24.86
N LEU A 192 -19.18 28.70 -24.77
CA LEU A 192 -18.64 27.39 -24.44
C LEU A 192 -18.55 26.51 -25.69
N THR A 193 -17.45 25.79 -25.81
CA THR A 193 -17.32 24.59 -26.64
C THR A 193 -17.38 23.38 -25.71
N ILE A 194 -18.33 22.48 -25.91
CA ILE A 194 -18.52 21.31 -25.05
C ILE A 194 -17.80 20.12 -25.68
N GLY A 195 -16.82 19.55 -24.97
CA GLY A 195 -16.07 18.40 -25.42
C GLY A 195 -16.91 17.12 -25.49
N GLU A 196 -16.54 16.20 -26.37
CA GLU A 196 -17.29 14.95 -26.61
C GLU A 196 -17.34 14.03 -25.37
N ALA A 197 -16.36 14.16 -24.47
CA ALA A 197 -16.23 13.35 -23.26
C ALA A 197 -17.06 13.89 -22.07
N VAL A 198 -17.76 15.01 -22.20
CA VAL A 198 -18.56 15.61 -21.12
C VAL A 198 -19.89 14.84 -20.96
N PRO A 199 -20.10 14.12 -19.85
CA PRO A 199 -21.31 13.33 -19.67
C PRO A 199 -22.50 14.22 -19.27
N VAL A 200 -23.72 13.76 -19.57
CA VAL A 200 -24.96 14.35 -19.01
C VAL A 200 -24.88 14.38 -17.49
N GLY A 201 -25.24 15.50 -16.87
CA GLY A 201 -25.09 15.73 -15.43
C GLY A 201 -23.74 16.30 -15.01
N ALA A 202 -22.83 16.59 -15.96
CA ALA A 202 -21.63 17.38 -15.69
C ALA A 202 -21.98 18.75 -15.09
N LYS A 203 -21.11 19.25 -14.20
CA LYS A 203 -21.30 20.52 -13.50
C LYS A 203 -20.33 21.56 -14.00
N LEU A 204 -20.85 22.76 -14.25
CA LEU A 204 -20.06 23.95 -14.50
C LEU A 204 -20.29 24.93 -13.34
N HIS A 205 -19.22 25.22 -12.61
CA HIS A 205 -19.20 26.23 -11.56
C HIS A 205 -18.57 27.50 -12.13
N LEU A 206 -19.38 28.54 -12.28
CA LEU A 206 -18.96 29.83 -12.80
C LEU A 206 -18.76 30.82 -11.64
N LYS A 207 -17.55 31.34 -11.51
CA LYS A 207 -17.21 32.44 -10.60
C LYS A 207 -16.91 33.69 -11.41
N LEU A 208 -17.65 34.77 -11.15
CA LEU A 208 -17.49 36.05 -11.83
C LEU A 208 -17.18 37.13 -10.80
N ASP A 209 -16.08 37.85 -10.98
CA ASP A 209 -15.67 38.95 -10.10
C ASP A 209 -15.82 40.27 -10.84
N ALA A 210 -16.60 41.22 -10.30
CA ALA A 210 -16.80 42.53 -10.91
C ALA A 210 -15.92 43.59 -10.25
N ASP A 211 -15.39 44.48 -11.08
CA ASP A 211 -14.65 45.66 -10.62
C ASP A 211 -15.56 46.68 -9.91
N ALA A 212 -15.12 47.94 -9.81
CA ALA A 212 -15.90 48.99 -9.16
C ALA A 212 -17.23 49.37 -9.85
N THR A 213 -17.61 48.70 -10.94
CA THR A 213 -18.85 48.95 -11.69
C THR A 213 -19.66 47.66 -11.81
N ASP A 214 -20.99 47.76 -11.88
CA ASP A 214 -21.84 46.62 -12.22
C ASP A 214 -21.48 46.08 -13.61
N ARG A 215 -21.26 44.77 -13.71
CA ARG A 215 -20.90 44.08 -14.95
C ARG A 215 -21.99 43.13 -15.38
N THR A 216 -22.35 43.21 -16.66
CA THR A 216 -23.27 42.26 -17.27
C THR A 216 -22.47 41.22 -18.04
N VAL A 217 -22.70 39.95 -17.73
CA VAL A 217 -22.15 38.80 -18.44
C VAL A 217 -23.26 38.14 -19.25
N THR A 218 -23.13 38.21 -20.57
CA THR A 218 -24.04 37.53 -21.50
C THR A 218 -23.64 36.06 -21.62
N LEU A 219 -24.61 35.17 -21.43
CA LEU A 219 -24.42 33.73 -21.62
C LEU A 219 -24.67 33.41 -23.10
N GLY A 220 -23.61 33.06 -23.81
CA GLY A 220 -23.64 32.79 -25.25
C GLY A 220 -23.80 31.31 -25.57
N THR A 221 -23.09 30.83 -26.59
CA THR A 221 -23.14 29.44 -27.06
C THR A 221 -22.83 28.45 -25.93
N GLY A 222 -23.55 27.33 -25.89
CA GLY A 222 -23.35 26.24 -24.91
C GLY A 222 -24.11 26.41 -23.59
N PHE A 223 -24.78 27.55 -23.39
CA PHE A 223 -25.82 27.72 -22.37
C PHE A 223 -27.22 27.58 -22.97
N ASP A 224 -28.22 27.30 -22.13
CA ASP A 224 -29.61 27.26 -22.56
C ASP A 224 -30.07 28.62 -23.12
N ALA A 225 -30.75 28.61 -24.27
CA ALA A 225 -31.15 29.82 -24.99
C ALA A 225 -32.17 30.69 -24.22
N GLY A 226 -32.81 30.16 -23.18
CA GLY A 226 -33.67 30.92 -22.26
C GLY A 226 -32.89 31.76 -21.24
N LEU A 227 -31.57 31.62 -21.17
CA LEU A 227 -30.71 32.37 -20.25
C LEU A 227 -30.12 33.60 -20.94
N ALA A 228 -30.54 34.79 -20.51
CA ALA A 228 -30.12 36.03 -21.16
C ALA A 228 -28.78 36.58 -20.66
N SER A 229 -28.63 36.79 -19.34
CA SER A 229 -27.42 37.37 -18.76
C SER A 229 -27.37 37.20 -17.23
N ILE A 230 -26.17 37.37 -16.68
CA ILE A 230 -25.91 37.49 -15.25
C ILE A 230 -25.42 38.91 -14.99
N VAL A 231 -26.06 39.61 -14.05
CA VAL A 231 -25.57 40.90 -13.55
C VAL A 231 -24.75 40.65 -12.29
N VAL A 232 -23.51 41.10 -12.29
CA VAL A 232 -22.59 41.04 -11.16
C VAL A 232 -22.45 42.44 -10.60
N ALA A 233 -22.85 42.65 -9.35
CA ALA A 233 -22.79 43.95 -8.71
C ALA A 233 -21.33 44.41 -8.48
N ALA A 234 -21.11 45.72 -8.52
CA ALA A 234 -19.81 46.33 -8.29
C ALA A 234 -19.12 45.80 -7.03
N THR A 235 -17.84 45.43 -7.14
CA THR A 235 -17.00 44.87 -6.06
C THR A 235 -17.53 43.57 -5.44
N LYS A 236 -18.42 42.86 -6.14
CA LYS A 236 -19.00 41.59 -5.70
C LYS A 236 -18.61 40.45 -6.64
N VAL A 237 -18.71 39.25 -6.08
CA VAL A 237 -18.53 38.00 -6.81
C VAL A 237 -19.89 37.32 -6.97
N ALA A 238 -20.22 36.92 -8.19
CA ALA A 238 -21.34 36.03 -8.47
C ALA A 238 -20.84 34.60 -8.65
N PHE A 239 -21.51 33.65 -7.99
CA PHE A 239 -21.28 32.22 -8.16
C PHE A 239 -22.54 31.57 -8.72
N VAL A 240 -22.43 30.93 -9.87
CA VAL A 240 -23.56 30.26 -10.53
C VAL A 240 -23.13 28.85 -10.90
N THR A 241 -23.98 27.87 -10.62
CA THR A 241 -23.74 26.47 -11.01
C THR A 241 -24.73 26.06 -12.08
N PHE A 242 -24.21 25.42 -13.12
CA PHE A 242 -24.99 24.86 -14.21
C PHE A 242 -24.79 23.35 -14.29
N THR A 243 -25.80 22.65 -14.80
CA THR A 243 -25.77 21.22 -15.08
C THR A 243 -25.92 21.00 -16.57
N TYR A 244 -25.08 20.15 -17.16
CA TYR A 244 -25.19 19.79 -18.57
C TYR A 244 -26.35 18.82 -18.78
N ASN A 245 -27.32 19.19 -19.62
CA ASN A 245 -28.48 18.35 -19.94
C ASN A 245 -28.27 17.41 -21.14
N GLY A 246 -27.07 17.39 -21.72
CA GLY A 246 -26.76 16.67 -22.97
C GLY A 246 -26.82 17.52 -24.24
N THR A 247 -27.21 18.79 -24.13
CA THR A 247 -27.21 19.75 -25.25
C THR A 247 -26.63 21.10 -24.84
N ALA A 248 -26.97 21.59 -23.64
CA ALA A 248 -26.46 22.85 -23.10
C ALA A 248 -26.39 22.81 -21.58
N PHE A 249 -25.69 23.78 -21.00
CA PHE A 249 -25.67 24.02 -19.55
C PHE A 249 -26.92 24.79 -19.12
N VAL A 250 -27.73 24.17 -18.26
CA VAL A 250 -28.94 24.75 -17.64
C VAL A 250 -28.66 25.10 -16.17
N PRO A 251 -29.36 26.08 -15.56
CA PRO A 251 -29.10 26.44 -14.17
C PRO A 251 -29.46 25.27 -13.25
N ALA A 252 -28.56 24.91 -12.33
CA ALA A 252 -28.92 24.06 -11.21
C ALA A 252 -29.70 24.95 -10.22
N TYR A 253 -31.01 24.78 -10.10
CA TYR A 253 -31.84 25.63 -9.24
C TYR A 253 -31.24 25.78 -7.82
N SER A 254 -30.93 27.03 -7.44
CA SER A 254 -31.06 27.50 -6.05
C SER A 254 -31.73 28.87 -6.10
N VAL A 255 -32.82 29.02 -5.34
CA VAL A 255 -33.67 30.21 -5.28
C VAL A 255 -32.85 31.38 -4.71
N PRO A 256 -32.88 32.59 -5.31
CA PRO A 256 -32.13 33.74 -4.79
C PRO A 256 -32.70 34.19 -3.44
N ALA A 257 -31.82 34.54 -2.50
CA ALA A 257 -32.19 35.33 -1.33
C ALA A 257 -32.54 36.74 -1.81
N THR A 258 -33.83 37.03 -1.90
CA THR A 258 -34.37 38.37 -2.07
C THR A 258 -34.06 39.20 -0.82
N ALA A 259 -33.48 40.39 -1.03
CA ALA A 259 -33.56 41.49 -0.06
C ALA A 259 -34.89 42.23 -0.25
#